data_AF-A0A2D1LRH0-F1
#
_entry.id   AF-A0A2D1LRH0-F1
#
_cell.length_a   1.000
_cell.length_b   1.000
_cell.length_c   1.000
_cell.angle_alpha   90.00
_cell.angle_beta   90.00
_cell.angle_gamma   90.00
#
_symmetry.space_group_name_H-M   'P 1'
#
loop_
_entity.id
_entity.type
_entity.pdbx_description
1 polymer ?
#
loop_
_entity_poly.entity_id
_entity_poly.type
_entity_poly.pdbx_seq_one_letter_code
_entity_poly.pdbx_strand_id
1 'polypeptide(L)'
;MTEDIISLMQGARLACEEDWSCEYLDAILSAKTVDGIEGAIAHIQRYSSGHTESIISEDMGVVKMFFDRLDSAILLHNASTQFADGGEFGFGAEIGIATGKMHARGPIGVEQLTSFQYHISGNGQVRP
;
A
#
# COMPACT_ATOMS: atom_id res chain seq x y z
N MET A 1 -3.90 16.84 13.38
CA MET A 1 -2.74 16.34 14.14
C MET A 1 -3.15 15.88 15.54
N THR A 2 -2.34 15.08 16.23
CA THR A 2 -2.46 14.83 17.68
C THR A 2 -1.98 16.01 18.53
N GLU A 3 -2.40 16.08 19.79
CA GLU A 3 -2.14 17.23 20.69
C GLU A 3 -0.67 17.57 20.85
N ASP A 4 0.18 16.55 20.98
CA ASP A 4 1.63 16.68 21.09
C ASP A 4 2.26 17.32 19.84
N ILE A 5 1.79 16.98 18.65
CA ILE A 5 2.27 17.56 17.39
C ILE A 5 1.82 19.03 17.25
N ILE A 6 0.61 19.38 17.68
CA ILE A 6 0.11 20.77 17.62
C ILE A 6 1.02 21.69 18.43
N SER A 7 1.55 21.22 19.55
CA SER A 7 2.47 22.01 20.38
C SER A 7 3.79 22.35 19.66
N LEU A 8 4.17 21.58 18.64
CA LEU A 8 5.41 21.73 17.88
C LEU A 8 5.24 22.51 16.57
N MET A 9 4.01 22.60 16.05
CA MET A 9 3.73 23.19 14.74
C MET A 9 2.65 24.26 14.82
N GLN A 10 3.08 25.52 14.79
CA GLN A 10 2.18 26.66 14.85
C GLN A 10 1.28 26.69 13.60
N GLY A 11 -0.05 26.76 13.81
CA GLY A 11 -1.05 26.72 12.73
C GLY A 11 -1.62 25.33 12.41
N ALA A 12 -1.08 24.26 13.00
CA ALA A 12 -1.68 22.93 12.92
C ALA A 12 -3.04 22.88 13.64
N ARG A 13 -3.95 22.05 13.11
CA ARG A 13 -5.28 21.81 13.70
C ARG A 13 -5.33 20.41 14.32
N LEU A 14 -6.16 20.27 15.36
CA LEU A 14 -6.49 18.96 15.92
C LEU A 14 -7.22 18.14 14.86
N ALA A 15 -6.76 16.90 14.64
CA ALA A 15 -7.43 15.99 13.72
C ALA A 15 -8.68 15.40 14.39
N CYS A 16 -9.76 15.26 13.62
CA CYS A 16 -10.90 14.46 14.01
C CYS A 16 -10.74 13.01 13.54
N GLU A 17 -11.71 12.15 13.82
CA GLU A 17 -11.62 10.73 13.44
C GLU A 17 -11.68 10.56 11.91
N GLU A 18 -12.46 11.39 11.24
CA GLU A 18 -12.67 11.38 9.79
C GLU A 18 -11.39 11.73 9.02
N ASP A 19 -10.51 12.52 9.61
CA ASP A 19 -9.22 12.90 9.00
C ASP A 19 -8.32 11.68 8.74
N TRP A 20 -8.44 10.62 9.55
CA TRP A 20 -7.58 9.44 9.41
C TRP A 20 -7.94 8.57 8.21
N SER A 21 -9.19 8.62 7.74
CA SER A 21 -9.64 7.89 6.54
C SER A 21 -9.84 8.81 5.32
N CYS A 22 -9.51 10.10 5.43
CA CYS A 22 -9.71 11.07 4.36
C CYS A 22 -8.49 11.12 3.44
N GLU A 23 -8.71 10.93 2.13
CA GLU A 23 -7.72 11.24 1.10
C GLU A 23 -7.95 12.66 0.58
N TYR A 24 -6.99 13.56 0.83
CA TYR A 24 -7.18 14.99 0.59
C TYR A 24 -6.93 15.43 -0.86
N LEU A 25 -6.03 14.75 -1.58
CA LEU A 25 -5.58 15.14 -2.93
C LEU A 25 -5.15 16.61 -3.06
N ASP A 26 -4.57 17.17 -1.99
CA ASP A 26 -4.13 18.56 -1.89
C ASP A 26 -2.92 18.65 -0.94
N ALA A 27 -2.37 19.84 -0.74
CA ALA A 27 -1.31 20.15 0.22
C ALA A 27 -1.81 20.15 1.68
N ILE A 28 -2.51 19.08 2.07
CA ILE A 28 -3.08 18.84 3.40
C ILE A 28 -2.54 17.48 3.89
N LEU A 29 -2.14 17.41 5.16
CA LEU A 29 -1.69 16.16 5.77
C LEU A 29 -2.22 16.02 7.20
N SER A 30 -2.46 14.78 7.59
CA SER A 30 -2.76 14.38 8.95
C SER A 30 -1.58 13.59 9.53
N ALA A 31 -1.10 14.01 10.70
CA ALA A 31 0.00 13.37 11.41
C ALA A 31 -0.42 12.96 12.83
N LYS A 32 0.07 11.80 13.25
CA LYS A 32 -0.26 11.15 14.52
C LYS A 32 0.99 10.53 15.11
N THR A 33 1.22 10.75 16.40
CA THR A 33 2.17 9.92 17.15
C THR A 33 1.54 8.60 17.55
N VAL A 34 2.36 7.56 17.52
CA VAL A 34 1.96 6.17 17.78
C VAL A 34 2.97 5.52 18.71
N ASP A 35 2.51 4.53 19.48
CA ASP A 35 3.37 3.75 20.35
C ASP A 35 4.13 2.68 19.55
N GLY A 36 5.30 3.08 19.04
CA GLY A 36 6.20 2.21 18.28
C GLY A 36 5.59 1.60 17.02
N ILE A 37 6.21 0.51 16.56
CA ILE A 37 5.83 -0.17 15.31
C ILE A 37 4.44 -0.83 15.39
N GLU A 38 4.06 -1.39 16.55
CA GLU A 38 2.74 -2.00 16.74
C GLU A 38 1.62 -0.97 16.60
N GLY A 39 1.79 0.22 17.21
CA GLY A 39 0.85 1.32 17.07
C GLY A 39 0.73 1.82 15.63
N ALA A 40 1.85 1.89 14.90
CA ALA A 40 1.87 2.26 13.49
C ALA A 40 1.11 1.25 12.63
N ILE A 41 1.41 -0.04 12.77
CA ILE A 41 0.73 -1.12 12.04
C ILE A 41 -0.76 -1.12 12.34
N ALA A 42 -1.15 -1.01 13.61
CA ALA A 42 -2.57 -0.99 14.00
C ALA A 42 -3.32 0.22 13.41
N HIS A 43 -2.67 1.38 13.33
CA HIS A 43 -3.25 2.56 12.70
C HIS A 43 -3.44 2.34 11.20
N ILE A 44 -2.40 1.88 10.49
CA ILE A 44 -2.47 1.62 9.04
C ILE A 44 -3.53 0.55 8.74
N GLN A 45 -3.56 -0.58 9.47
CA GLN A 45 -4.57 -1.63 9.27
C GLN A 45 -6.01 -1.13 9.44
N ARG A 46 -6.22 -0.11 10.28
CA ARG A 46 -7.55 0.45 10.53
C ARG A 46 -8.00 1.43 9.44
N TYR A 47 -7.10 2.24 8.89
CA TYR A 47 -7.48 3.37 8.04
C TYR A 47 -6.96 3.30 6.59
N SER A 48 -6.01 2.42 6.30
CA SER A 48 -5.44 2.26 4.95
C SER A 48 -6.49 1.81 3.94
N SER A 49 -6.39 2.34 2.73
CA SER A 49 -7.11 1.84 1.54
C SER A 49 -6.50 0.56 0.95
N GLY A 50 -5.37 0.10 1.50
CA GLY A 50 -4.60 -1.02 0.99
C GLY A 50 -3.80 -0.69 -0.28
N HIS A 51 -3.55 0.60 -0.56
CA HIS A 51 -2.82 1.06 -1.75
C HIS A 51 -1.31 0.96 -1.58
N THR A 52 -0.70 1.93 -0.89
CA THR A 52 0.76 2.02 -0.72
C THR A 52 1.10 2.51 0.67
N GLU A 53 1.99 1.79 1.35
CA GLU A 53 2.48 2.17 2.67
C GLU A 53 4.01 2.15 2.67
N SER A 54 4.63 3.05 3.44
CA SER A 54 6.08 3.14 3.55
C SER A 54 6.53 3.24 5.00
N ILE A 55 7.66 2.60 5.30
CA ILE A 55 8.35 2.72 6.57
C ILE A 55 9.75 3.30 6.38
N ILE A 56 10.10 4.26 7.25
CA ILE A 56 11.47 4.79 7.35
C ILE A 56 12.11 4.23 8.63
N SER A 57 13.12 3.36 8.50
CA SER A 57 13.80 2.73 9.64
C SER A 57 15.17 2.18 9.23
N GLU A 58 16.11 2.16 10.16
CA GLU A 58 17.40 1.45 10.04
C GLU A 58 17.37 0.06 10.70
N ASP A 59 16.37 -0.20 11.57
CA ASP A 59 16.17 -1.50 12.21
C ASP A 59 15.40 -2.44 11.27
N MET A 60 16.10 -3.43 10.72
CA MET A 60 15.51 -4.41 9.81
C MET A 60 14.50 -5.36 10.47
N GLY A 61 14.55 -5.52 11.80
CA GLY A 61 13.51 -6.24 12.55
C GLY A 61 12.17 -5.51 12.48
N VAL A 62 12.21 -4.18 12.65
CA VAL A 62 11.04 -3.31 12.53
C VAL A 62 10.50 -3.30 11.09
N VAL A 63 11.38 -3.21 10.09
CA VAL A 63 10.99 -3.26 8.67
C VAL A 63 10.31 -4.59 8.33
N LYS A 64 10.88 -5.71 8.80
CA LYS A 64 10.29 -7.03 8.60
C LYS A 64 8.90 -7.14 9.23
N MET A 65 8.71 -6.64 10.45
CA MET A 65 7.40 -6.62 11.10
C MET A 65 6.37 -5.81 10.32
N PHE A 66 6.76 -4.67 9.75
CA PHE A 66 5.90 -3.84 8.89
C PHE A 66 5.47 -4.61 7.64
N PHE A 67 6.43 -5.24 6.95
CA PHE A 67 6.21 -5.96 5.69
C PHE A 67 5.37 -7.21 5.86
N ASP A 68 5.57 -7.96 6.96
CA ASP A 68 4.85 -9.21 7.20
C ASP A 68 3.40 -9.00 7.66
N ARG A 69 3.06 -7.83 8.21
CA ARG A 69 1.78 -7.59 8.90
C ARG A 69 0.86 -6.62 8.20
N LEU A 70 1.34 -5.90 7.20
CA LEU A 70 0.49 -5.06 6.36
C LEU A 70 0.10 -5.78 5.08
N ASP A 71 -1.10 -5.51 4.63
CA ASP A 71 -1.69 -6.13 3.45
C ASP A 71 -2.13 -5.04 2.47
N SER A 72 -1.17 -4.22 2.05
CA SER A 72 -1.32 -3.22 0.99
C SER A 72 -0.75 -3.75 -0.32
N ALA A 73 -1.18 -3.18 -1.44
CA ALA A 73 -0.69 -3.59 -2.75
C ALA A 73 0.83 -3.35 -2.90
N ILE A 74 1.36 -2.31 -2.26
CA ILE A 74 2.76 -1.91 -2.33
C ILE A 74 3.25 -1.54 -0.93
N LEU A 75 4.35 -2.16 -0.50
CA LEU A 75 5.04 -1.82 0.75
C LEU A 75 6.47 -1.39 0.44
N LEU A 76 6.89 -0.28 1.03
CA LEU A 76 8.17 0.36 0.74
C LEU A 76 8.98 0.54 2.03
N HIS A 77 10.30 0.45 1.90
CA HIS A 77 11.26 0.70 2.97
C HIS A 77 12.22 1.80 2.52
N ASN A 78 12.33 2.87 3.30
CA ASN A 78 13.22 4.01 3.03
C ASN A 78 13.03 4.60 1.62
N ALA A 79 11.80 4.57 1.10
CA ALA A 79 11.45 5.08 -0.23
C ALA A 79 10.11 5.84 -0.20
N SER A 80 9.98 6.81 -1.10
CA SER A 80 8.76 7.61 -1.27
C SER A 80 7.60 6.75 -1.77
N THR A 81 6.39 6.98 -1.26
CA THR A 81 5.17 6.34 -1.78
C THR A 81 4.87 6.70 -3.23
N GLN A 82 5.43 7.79 -3.76
CA GLN A 82 5.28 8.18 -5.17
C GLN A 82 5.91 7.20 -6.17
N PHE A 83 6.79 6.29 -5.72
CA PHE A 83 7.33 5.23 -6.57
C PHE A 83 6.32 4.12 -6.88
N ALA A 84 5.13 4.16 -6.29
CA ALA A 84 4.02 3.26 -6.60
C ALA A 84 3.41 3.58 -7.98
N ASP A 85 4.13 3.28 -9.05
CA ASP A 85 3.77 3.55 -10.43
C ASP A 85 4.38 2.47 -11.35
N GLY A 86 3.63 2.03 -12.36
CA GLY A 86 4.05 0.99 -13.29
C GLY A 86 5.28 1.36 -14.12
N GLY A 87 5.46 2.63 -14.48
CA GLY A 87 6.66 3.11 -15.15
C GLY A 87 7.89 2.97 -14.27
N GLU A 88 7.80 3.41 -13.02
CA GLU A 88 8.87 3.26 -12.01
C GLU A 88 9.17 1.78 -11.69
N PHE A 89 8.17 0.90 -11.77
CA PHE A 89 8.34 -0.55 -11.59
C PHE A 89 8.86 -1.26 -12.85
N GLY A 90 9.09 -0.53 -13.94
CA GLY A 90 9.64 -1.07 -15.18
C GLY A 90 8.61 -1.78 -16.07
N PHE A 91 7.32 -1.57 -15.85
CA PHE A 91 6.24 -2.13 -16.68
C PHE A 91 6.06 -1.33 -17.98
N GLY A 92 6.72 -0.18 -18.09
CA GLY A 92 6.69 0.72 -19.24
C GLY A 92 5.45 1.59 -19.29
N ALA A 93 4.27 1.00 -19.08
CA ALA A 93 3.00 1.72 -18.93
C ALA A 93 2.08 0.98 -17.95
N GLU A 94 1.14 1.72 -17.36
CA GLU A 94 0.06 1.17 -16.56
C GLU A 94 -1.32 1.68 -17.02
N ILE A 95 -2.35 0.87 -16.84
CA ILE A 95 -3.75 1.33 -16.96
C ILE A 95 -4.26 1.98 -15.65
N GLY A 96 -3.62 1.65 -14.54
CA GLY A 96 -3.91 2.13 -13.20
C GLY A 96 -3.43 1.15 -12.14
N ILE A 97 -3.81 1.40 -10.89
CA ILE A 97 -3.39 0.63 -9.72
C ILE A 97 -4.60 -0.02 -9.06
N ALA A 98 -4.52 -1.32 -8.78
CA ALA A 98 -5.58 -2.05 -8.08
C ALA A 98 -5.16 -2.47 -6.67
N THR A 99 -6.07 -2.28 -5.71
CA THR A 99 -5.90 -2.70 -4.32
C THR A 99 -6.58 -4.04 -3.99
N GLY A 100 -7.39 -4.57 -4.93
CA GLY A 100 -8.05 -5.86 -4.80
C GLY A 100 -7.07 -7.03 -4.69
N LYS A 101 -7.45 -8.08 -3.95
CA LYS A 101 -6.58 -9.27 -3.75
C LYS A 101 -6.67 -10.30 -4.87
N MET A 102 -7.76 -10.27 -5.64
CA MET A 102 -7.94 -11.12 -6.82
C MET A 102 -7.46 -10.35 -8.05
N HIS A 103 -6.79 -11.07 -8.98
CA HIS A 103 -6.05 -10.52 -10.11
C HIS A 103 -6.66 -9.25 -10.75
N ALA A 104 -5.90 -8.18 -11.01
CA ALA A 104 -4.49 -7.90 -10.65
C ALA A 104 -4.36 -6.98 -9.43
N ARG A 105 -3.18 -6.92 -8.79
CA ARG A 105 -2.91 -6.11 -7.57
C ARG A 105 -1.62 -5.31 -7.73
N GLY A 106 -1.64 -4.04 -7.32
CA GLY A 106 -0.57 -3.07 -7.61
C GLY A 106 -0.74 -2.44 -8.99
N PRO A 107 0.33 -1.90 -9.58
CA PRO A 107 0.32 -1.37 -10.95
C PRO A 107 -0.09 -2.45 -11.95
N ILE A 108 -1.00 -2.11 -12.86
CA ILE A 108 -1.53 -3.04 -13.86
C ILE A 108 -0.89 -2.73 -15.21
N GLY A 109 0.12 -3.54 -15.57
CA GLY A 109 0.78 -3.53 -16.88
C GLY A 109 0.12 -4.47 -17.88
N VAL A 110 0.80 -4.71 -19.01
CA VAL A 110 0.27 -5.54 -20.11
C VAL A 110 0.04 -7.00 -19.69
N GLU A 111 0.90 -7.57 -18.84
CA GLU A 111 0.77 -8.96 -18.39
C GLU A 111 -0.49 -9.16 -17.54
N GLN A 112 -0.83 -8.17 -16.73
CA GLN A 112 -2.00 -8.16 -15.85
C GLN A 112 -3.33 -8.00 -16.62
N LEU A 113 -3.29 -7.79 -17.93
CA LEU A 113 -4.46 -7.75 -18.80
C LEU A 113 -4.63 -9.05 -19.62
N THR A 114 -3.82 -10.07 -19.31
CA THR A 114 -3.91 -11.37 -19.97
C THR A 114 -4.64 -12.40 -19.11
N SER A 115 -5.12 -13.44 -19.76
CA SER A 115 -5.62 -14.64 -19.09
C SER A 115 -4.95 -15.86 -19.72
N PHE A 116 -5.07 -17.01 -19.07
CA PHE A 116 -4.54 -18.26 -19.58
C PHE A 116 -5.65 -19.11 -20.18
N GLN A 117 -5.28 -19.95 -21.14
CA GLN A 117 -6.14 -21.00 -21.69
C GLN A 117 -5.37 -22.31 -21.66
N TYR A 118 -6.07 -23.41 -21.38
CA TYR A 118 -5.48 -24.74 -21.42
C TYR A 118 -5.69 -25.36 -22.79
N HIS A 119 -4.60 -25.73 -23.46
CA HIS A 119 -4.63 -26.45 -24.73
C HIS A 119 -4.21 -27.89 -24.50
N ILE A 120 -5.09 -28.84 -24.80
CA ILE A 120 -4.85 -30.28 -24.61
C ILE A 120 -5.05 -30.97 -25.95
N SER A 121 -4.02 -31.68 -26.43
CA SER A 121 -4.09 -32.52 -27.63
C SER A 121 -4.15 -33.99 -27.25
N GLY A 122 -5.22 -34.66 -27.66
CA GLY A 122 -5.49 -36.06 -27.33
C GLY A 122 -5.25 -37.03 -28.49
N ASN A 123 -5.03 -38.30 -28.16
CA ASN A 123 -5.00 -39.43 -29.08
C ASN A 123 -5.46 -40.72 -28.37
N GLY A 124 -6.65 -40.70 -27.76
CA GLY A 124 -7.27 -41.88 -27.13
C GLY A 124 -7.22 -41.93 -25.60
N GLN A 125 -7.05 -40.79 -24.92
CA GLN A 125 -7.09 -40.73 -23.46
C GLN A 125 -8.51 -41.00 -22.94
N VAL A 126 -8.62 -41.88 -21.95
CA VAL A 126 -9.86 -42.17 -21.22
C VAL A 126 -9.72 -41.68 -19.78
N ARG A 127 -10.82 -41.22 -19.17
CA ARG A 127 -10.91 -40.88 -17.74
C ARG A 127 -11.81 -41.91 -17.05
N PRO A 128 -11.30 -42.67 -16.07
CA PRO A 128 -12.09 -43.68 -15.35
C PRO A 128 -13.22 -43.07 -14.51
#